data_AF-A0A7Y6UDC4-F1
#
_entry.id   AF-A0A7Y6UDC4-F1
#
_cell.length_a   1.000
_cell.length_b   1.000
_cell.length_c   1.000
_cell.angle_alpha   90.00
_cell.angle_beta   90.00
_cell.angle_gamma   90.00
#
_symmetry.space_group_name_H-M   'P 1'
#
loop_
_entity.id
_entity.type
_entity.pdbx_description
1 polymer ?
#
loop_
_entity_poly.entity_id
_entity_poly.type
_entity_poly.pdbx_seq_one_letter_code
_entity_poly.pdbx_strand_id
1 'polypeptide(L)'
;MPVARLVMLVTLAACGARGPRPAIRNDVSTTLPPPTDPTAPWTQRFDFDGDHVPDVVDVAFSGGGHCCYTLAVHLTKTGRTVAVPFELDGGYVGGLSLDQPDNFNIEVAPDGVATMTMSIATYNGRGEAIPVEWQRTYAIHSHSIRVTLRDGTVRAEDRR
;
A
#
# COMPACT_ATOMS: atom_id res chain seq x y z
N MET A 1 -76.75 17.63 -11.07
CA MET A 1 -75.34 17.21 -10.99
C MET A 1 -74.99 16.84 -9.55
N PRO A 2 -74.90 15.56 -9.21
CA PRO A 2 -74.17 15.10 -8.04
C PRO A 2 -72.98 14.20 -8.44
N VAL A 3 -71.81 14.51 -7.90
CA VAL A 3 -70.59 13.72 -8.05
C VAL A 3 -70.64 12.54 -7.07
N ALA A 4 -70.59 11.32 -7.60
CA ALA A 4 -70.58 10.09 -6.84
C ALA A 4 -69.23 9.92 -6.12
N ARG A 5 -69.29 9.65 -4.80
CA ARG A 5 -68.14 9.27 -3.98
C ARG A 5 -67.80 7.81 -4.25
N LEU A 6 -66.60 7.55 -4.76
CA LEU A 6 -66.03 6.20 -4.84
C LEU A 6 -65.23 5.93 -3.56
N VAL A 7 -65.71 4.98 -2.76
CA VAL A 7 -64.99 4.41 -1.61
C VAL A 7 -64.32 3.13 -2.10
N MET A 8 -62.99 3.11 -2.11
CA MET A 8 -62.23 1.91 -2.47
C MET A 8 -61.80 1.19 -1.19
N LEU A 9 -62.45 0.07 -0.90
CA LEU A 9 -62.03 -0.91 0.11
C LEU A 9 -60.78 -1.63 -0.41
N VAL A 10 -59.70 -1.63 0.38
CA VAL A 10 -58.53 -2.48 0.14
C VAL A 10 -58.64 -3.69 1.06
N THR A 11 -58.85 -4.87 0.46
CA THR A 11 -58.84 -6.17 1.12
C THR A 11 -57.40 -6.61 1.40
N LEU A 12 -57.09 -6.83 2.68
CA LEU A 12 -55.89 -7.54 3.14
C LEU A 12 -56.06 -9.05 2.89
N ALA A 13 -55.29 -9.60 1.95
CA ALA A 13 -55.07 -11.03 1.83
C ALA A 13 -53.71 -11.37 2.45
N ALA A 14 -53.75 -12.06 3.59
CA ALA A 14 -52.60 -12.71 4.21
C ALA A 14 -52.47 -14.13 3.68
N CYS A 15 -51.26 -14.54 3.29
CA CYS A 15 -50.57 -15.80 3.68
C CYS A 15 -49.46 -16.14 2.68
N GLY A 16 -48.22 -16.17 3.15
CA GLY A 16 -47.06 -16.72 2.45
C GLY A 16 -46.09 -17.31 3.47
N ALA A 17 -45.84 -18.60 3.36
CA ALA A 17 -45.18 -19.50 4.31
C ALA A 17 -43.82 -19.01 4.86
N ARG A 18 -43.61 -19.19 6.18
CA ARG A 18 -42.28 -19.13 6.82
C ARG A 18 -41.50 -20.39 6.45
N GLY A 19 -40.64 -20.30 5.43
CA GLY A 19 -39.54 -21.24 5.26
C GLY A 19 -38.47 -21.02 6.34
N PRO A 20 -37.67 -22.04 6.69
CA PRO A 20 -36.58 -21.88 7.64
C PRO A 20 -35.57 -20.85 7.11
N ARG A 21 -35.24 -19.86 7.96
CA ARG A 21 -34.16 -18.89 7.71
C ARG A 21 -32.87 -19.66 7.39
N PRO A 22 -32.16 -19.36 6.29
CA PRO A 22 -30.82 -19.88 6.11
C PRO A 22 -29.94 -19.35 7.25
N ALA A 23 -29.25 -20.27 7.92
CA ALA A 23 -28.22 -19.91 8.89
C ALA A 23 -27.14 -19.10 8.17
N ILE A 24 -26.92 -17.87 8.64
CA ILE A 24 -25.76 -17.07 8.22
C ILE A 24 -24.53 -17.85 8.71
N ARG A 25 -23.83 -18.51 7.79
CA ARG A 25 -22.48 -19.03 8.03
C ARG A 25 -21.55 -17.83 8.10
N ASN A 26 -21.17 -17.46 9.32
CA ASN A 26 -19.98 -16.63 9.55
C ASN A 26 -18.74 -17.51 9.40
N ASP A 27 -18.47 -17.99 8.19
CA ASP A 27 -17.18 -18.58 7.86
C ASP A 27 -16.24 -17.41 7.52
N VAL A 28 -15.81 -16.67 8.54
CA VAL A 28 -14.62 -15.81 8.43
C VAL A 28 -13.45 -16.78 8.30
N SER A 29 -13.15 -17.15 7.07
CA SER A 29 -11.97 -17.92 6.73
C SER A 29 -10.77 -16.99 6.91
N THR A 30 -10.21 -16.97 8.12
CA THR A 30 -8.89 -16.40 8.40
C THR A 30 -7.84 -17.32 7.78
N THR A 31 -7.82 -17.39 6.45
CA THR A 31 -6.67 -17.92 5.74
C THR A 31 -5.58 -16.89 5.93
N LEU A 32 -4.62 -17.18 6.82
CA LEU A 32 -3.41 -16.38 6.91
C LEU A 32 -2.84 -16.22 5.50
N PRO A 33 -2.44 -15.00 5.09
CA PRO A 33 -1.88 -14.79 3.76
C PRO A 33 -0.75 -15.78 3.49
N PRO A 34 -0.60 -16.23 2.24
CA PRO A 34 0.47 -17.13 1.87
C PRO A 34 1.80 -16.53 2.35
N PRO A 35 2.68 -17.32 2.99
CA PRO A 35 3.98 -16.81 3.38
C PRO A 35 4.70 -16.34 2.13
N THR A 36 5.22 -15.12 2.22
CA THR A 36 6.21 -14.54 1.33
C THR A 36 7.26 -15.60 0.99
N ASP A 37 7.46 -15.95 -0.29
CA ASP A 37 8.51 -16.91 -0.67
C ASP A 37 9.87 -16.31 -0.29
N PRO A 38 10.58 -16.87 0.71
CA PRO A 38 11.83 -16.28 1.18
C PRO A 38 12.96 -16.40 0.15
N THR A 39 12.79 -17.23 -0.88
CA THR A 39 13.77 -17.42 -1.95
C THR A 39 13.59 -16.46 -3.12
N ALA A 40 12.44 -15.79 -3.22
CA ALA A 40 12.19 -14.78 -4.25
C ALA A 40 13.11 -13.55 -4.05
N PRO A 41 13.48 -12.85 -5.14
CA PRO A 41 14.17 -11.57 -5.00
C PRO A 41 13.32 -10.60 -4.17
N TRP A 42 13.96 -9.73 -3.38
CA TRP A 42 13.22 -8.82 -2.49
C TRP A 42 12.21 -7.94 -3.23
N THR A 43 12.51 -7.61 -4.47
CA THR A 43 11.67 -6.82 -5.36
C THR A 43 10.36 -7.50 -5.74
N GLN A 44 10.15 -8.77 -5.38
CA GLN A 44 8.94 -9.54 -5.70
C GLN A 44 8.41 -10.29 -4.47
N ARG A 45 8.84 -9.88 -3.27
CA ARG A 45 8.45 -10.57 -2.03
C ARG A 45 7.22 -9.95 -1.39
N PHE A 46 7.08 -8.64 -1.36
CA PHE A 46 6.16 -7.98 -0.43
C PHE A 46 4.83 -7.56 -1.06
N ASP A 47 3.74 -7.72 -0.33
CA ASP A 47 2.42 -7.13 -0.62
C ASP A 47 2.37 -5.73 0.02
N PHE A 48 2.29 -4.67 -0.78
CA PHE A 48 2.19 -3.30 -0.27
C PHE A 48 0.74 -2.77 -0.25
N ASP A 49 -0.18 -3.30 -1.07
CA ASP A 49 -1.54 -2.75 -1.24
C ASP A 49 -2.67 -3.56 -0.56
N GLY A 50 -2.32 -4.70 0.05
CA GLY A 50 -3.15 -5.52 0.91
C GLY A 50 -4.11 -6.45 0.20
N ASP A 51 -3.79 -6.91 -1.01
CA ASP A 51 -4.54 -7.96 -1.72
C ASP A 51 -3.99 -9.39 -1.52
N HIS A 52 -2.95 -9.52 -0.68
CA HIS A 52 -2.23 -10.76 -0.38
C HIS A 52 -1.47 -11.37 -1.56
N VAL A 53 -1.19 -10.59 -2.60
CA VAL A 53 -0.31 -10.94 -3.71
C VAL A 53 0.95 -10.06 -3.63
N PRO A 54 2.16 -10.64 -3.76
CA PRO A 54 3.37 -9.83 -3.81
C PRO A 54 3.38 -8.85 -4.99
N ASP A 55 3.70 -7.60 -4.71
CA ASP A 55 3.90 -6.55 -5.71
C ASP A 55 5.32 -6.60 -6.29
N VAL A 56 5.52 -5.92 -7.42
CA VAL A 56 6.84 -5.80 -8.07
C VAL A 56 7.44 -4.43 -7.82
N VAL A 57 8.63 -4.39 -7.25
CA VAL A 57 9.43 -3.18 -7.04
C VAL A 57 10.45 -3.03 -8.15
N ASP A 58 10.31 -1.96 -8.91
CA ASP A 58 11.30 -1.49 -9.87
C ASP A 58 12.31 -0.57 -9.18
N VAL A 59 13.59 -0.80 -9.46
CA VAL A 59 14.70 0.00 -8.95
C VAL A 59 15.43 0.59 -10.15
N ALA A 60 15.53 1.92 -10.20
CA ALA A 60 16.26 2.61 -11.26
C ALA A 60 17.40 3.46 -10.67
N PHE A 61 18.56 3.39 -11.30
CA PHE A 61 19.66 4.29 -11.02
C PHE A 61 19.36 5.66 -11.67
N SER A 62 19.36 6.71 -10.86
CA SER A 62 18.98 8.07 -11.28
C SER A 62 20.18 9.00 -11.52
N GLY A 63 21.36 8.65 -11.00
CA GLY A 63 22.59 9.40 -11.25
C GLY A 63 23.45 9.63 -10.00
N GLY A 64 24.57 10.34 -10.18
CA GLY A 64 25.56 10.60 -9.14
C GLY A 64 26.73 9.61 -9.16
N GLY A 65 27.77 9.89 -8.36
CA GLY A 65 28.97 9.05 -8.32
C GLY A 65 28.63 7.59 -8.03
N HIS A 66 27.77 7.33 -7.05
CA HIS A 66 27.35 5.99 -6.61
C HIS A 66 26.06 5.97 -5.76
N CYS A 67 25.20 7.01 -5.78
CA CYS A 67 24.22 7.20 -4.69
C CYS A 67 22.74 7.11 -5.09
N CYS A 68 22.24 7.75 -6.14
CA CYS A 68 20.79 7.99 -6.17
C CYS A 68 20.01 6.88 -6.90
N TYR A 69 19.14 6.19 -6.17
CA TYR A 69 18.16 5.25 -6.72
C TYR A 69 16.74 5.77 -6.51
N THR A 70 15.89 5.52 -7.50
CA THR A 70 14.44 5.75 -7.43
C THR A 70 13.71 4.42 -7.43
N LEU A 71 12.60 4.36 -6.71
CA LEU A 71 11.75 3.18 -6.64
C LEU A 71 10.38 3.45 -7.28
N ALA A 72 9.86 2.44 -7.95
CA ALA A 72 8.46 2.38 -8.35
C ALA A 72 7.88 1.02 -7.98
N VAL A 73 6.60 0.96 -7.64
CA VAL A 73 5.93 -0.28 -7.25
C VAL A 73 4.75 -0.54 -8.17
N HIS A 74 4.71 -1.71 -8.79
CA HIS A 74 3.58 -2.23 -9.53
C HIS A 74 2.62 -2.91 -8.56
N LEU A 75 1.52 -2.20 -8.27
CA LEU A 75 0.50 -2.64 -7.32
C LEU A 75 -0.45 -3.62 -8.00
N THR A 76 -0.47 -4.86 -7.52
CA THR A 76 -1.22 -5.97 -8.10
C THR A 76 -2.74 -5.77 -8.00
N LYS A 77 -3.24 -5.24 -6.89
CA LYS A 77 -4.68 -4.96 -6.66
C LYS A 77 -5.26 -3.98 -7.67
N THR A 78 -4.47 -2.99 -8.06
CA THR A 78 -4.94 -1.88 -8.92
C THR A 78 -4.39 -1.95 -10.34
N GLY A 79 -3.35 -2.74 -10.59
CA GLY A 79 -2.59 -2.77 -11.84
C GLY A 79 -1.81 -1.48 -12.12
N ARG A 80 -1.67 -0.57 -11.15
CA ARG A 80 -1.00 0.73 -11.33
C ARG A 80 0.45 0.66 -10.86
N THR A 81 1.32 1.36 -11.57
CA THR A 81 2.67 1.67 -11.09
C THR A 81 2.64 2.99 -10.32
N VAL A 82 3.16 2.97 -9.09
CA VAL A 82 3.28 4.16 -8.24
C VAL A 82 4.75 4.46 -8.01
N ALA A 83 5.19 5.65 -8.40
CA ALA A 83 6.54 6.12 -8.10
C ALA A 83 6.64 6.55 -6.62
N VAL A 84 7.71 6.15 -5.96
CA VAL A 84 8.10 6.67 -4.64
C VAL A 84 8.88 7.97 -4.88
N PRO A 85 8.39 9.13 -4.42
CA PRO A 85 8.90 10.43 -4.84
C PRO A 85 10.16 10.88 -4.07
N PHE A 86 10.98 9.92 -3.62
CA PHE A 86 12.19 10.17 -2.84
C PHE A 86 13.34 9.37 -3.43
N GLU A 87 14.47 10.03 -3.57
CA GLU A 87 15.72 9.37 -3.92
C GLU A 87 16.33 8.73 -2.68
N LEU A 88 16.78 7.49 -2.85
CA LEU A 88 17.59 6.77 -1.88
C LEU A 88 19.05 7.05 -2.19
N ASP A 89 19.78 7.50 -1.17
CA ASP A 89 21.22 7.35 -1.14
C ASP A 89 21.53 5.89 -0.89
N GLY A 90 22.38 5.30 -1.71
CA GLY A 90 22.88 3.97 -1.44
C GLY A 90 22.79 3.06 -2.62
N GLY A 91 23.97 2.63 -3.04
CA GLY A 91 24.18 1.40 -3.77
C GLY A 91 25.68 1.22 -3.90
N TYR A 92 26.14 0.00 -3.69
CA TYR A 92 27.49 -0.34 -4.12
C TYR A 92 27.50 -0.41 -5.65
N VAL A 93 28.70 -0.53 -6.23
CA VAL A 93 28.84 -1.03 -7.59
C VAL A 93 28.17 -2.41 -7.64
N GLY A 94 26.91 -2.49 -8.05
CA GLY A 94 26.08 -3.70 -7.96
C GLY A 94 24.59 -3.49 -7.61
N GLY A 95 24.20 -2.30 -7.10
CA GLY A 95 22.79 -1.95 -6.88
C GLY A 95 22.36 -1.85 -5.40
N LEU A 96 21.05 -1.93 -5.18
CA LEU A 96 20.35 -1.79 -3.89
C LEU A 96 19.96 -3.17 -3.33
N SER A 97 20.23 -3.45 -2.04
CA SER A 97 19.95 -4.74 -1.38
C SER A 97 19.34 -4.58 0.01
N LEU A 98 18.41 -5.47 0.38
CA LEU A 98 17.87 -5.56 1.74
C LEU A 98 18.83 -6.15 2.77
N ASP A 99 19.88 -6.86 2.34
CA ASP A 99 20.86 -7.46 3.26
C ASP A 99 21.77 -6.40 3.91
N GLN A 100 21.73 -5.17 3.37
CA GLN A 100 22.45 -3.99 3.85
C GLN A 100 21.44 -2.85 4.05
N PRO A 101 20.59 -2.93 5.09
CA PRO A 101 19.42 -2.06 5.26
C PRO A 101 19.77 -0.63 5.70
N ASP A 102 21.02 -0.20 5.52
CA ASP A 102 21.53 1.10 5.98
C ASP A 102 20.71 2.26 5.41
N ASN A 103 20.13 2.07 4.22
CA ASN A 103 19.39 3.12 3.52
C ASN A 103 17.90 2.84 3.32
N PHE A 104 17.46 1.58 3.46
CA PHE A 104 16.04 1.24 3.46
C PHE A 104 15.79 -0.11 4.14
N ASN A 105 14.57 -0.28 4.63
CA ASN A 105 14.07 -1.54 5.16
C ASN A 105 12.61 -1.73 4.76
N ILE A 106 12.15 -2.99 4.64
CA ILE A 106 10.74 -3.31 4.43
C ILE A 106 10.25 -4.14 5.61
N GLU A 107 9.18 -3.67 6.26
CA GLU A 107 8.56 -4.31 7.42
C GLU A 107 7.14 -4.73 7.06
N VAL A 108 6.79 -5.98 7.36
CA VAL A 108 5.44 -6.51 7.16
C VAL A 108 4.65 -6.34 8.46
N ALA A 109 3.55 -5.60 8.39
CA ALA A 109 2.65 -5.43 9.52
C ALA A 109 1.84 -6.72 9.80
N PRO A 110 1.21 -6.86 10.99
CA PRO A 110 0.44 -8.06 11.33
C PRO A 110 -0.73 -8.39 10.38
N ASP A 111 -1.21 -7.42 9.61
CA ASP A 111 -2.24 -7.61 8.58
C ASP A 111 -1.67 -8.13 7.24
N GLY A 112 -0.36 -8.37 7.17
CA GLY A 112 0.33 -8.84 5.97
C GLY A 112 0.79 -7.73 5.03
N VAL A 113 0.45 -6.47 5.32
CA VAL A 113 0.79 -5.33 4.46
C VAL A 113 2.17 -4.78 4.79
N ALA A 114 3.00 -4.65 3.78
CA ALA A 114 4.35 -4.15 3.89
C ALA A 114 4.41 -2.61 3.91
N THR A 115 5.39 -2.09 4.66
CA THR A 115 5.76 -0.68 4.69
C THR A 115 7.25 -0.54 4.46
N MET A 116 7.67 0.53 3.80
CA MET A 116 9.07 0.79 3.52
C MET A 116 9.57 1.92 4.42
N THR A 117 10.65 1.71 5.16
CA THR A 117 11.39 2.81 5.77
C THR A 117 12.57 3.17 4.87
N MET A 118 12.82 4.46 4.66
CA MET A 118 13.84 4.97 3.76
C MET A 118 14.69 6.03 4.44
N SER A 119 16.00 6.02 4.17
CA SER A 119 16.93 7.12 4.41
C SER A 119 16.99 7.98 3.14
N ILE A 120 16.63 9.25 3.26
CA ILE A 120 16.45 10.18 2.14
C ILE A 120 17.26 11.45 2.34
N ALA A 121 17.51 12.17 1.25
CA ALA A 121 18.32 13.40 1.26
C ALA A 121 19.63 13.18 2.03
N THR A 122 20.30 12.06 1.78
CA THR A 122 21.62 11.77 2.30
C THR A 122 22.62 11.63 1.15
N TYR A 123 23.90 11.81 1.43
CA TYR A 123 24.98 11.53 0.50
C TYR A 123 26.14 10.85 1.24
N ASN A 124 26.49 9.62 0.84
CA ASN A 124 27.43 8.76 1.56
C ASN A 124 27.07 8.63 3.06
N GLY A 125 25.77 8.47 3.34
CA GLY A 125 25.24 8.31 4.70
C GLY A 125 25.23 9.59 5.55
N ARG A 126 25.58 10.75 4.98
CA ARG A 126 25.48 12.05 5.65
C ARG A 126 24.20 12.76 5.25
N GLY A 127 23.47 13.30 6.22
CA GLY A 127 22.30 14.13 5.95
C GLY A 127 22.67 15.40 5.20
N GLU A 128 21.94 15.65 4.11
CA GLU A 128 22.00 16.88 3.32
C GLU A 128 20.80 17.79 3.63
N ALA A 129 20.67 18.92 2.93
CA ALA A 129 19.46 19.72 3.06
C ALA A 129 18.25 18.95 2.47
N ILE A 130 17.20 18.74 3.26
CA ILE A 130 15.94 18.17 2.76
C ILE A 130 15.34 19.15 1.73
N PRO A 131 15.04 18.72 0.49
CA PRO A 131 14.45 19.57 -0.54
C PRO A 131 13.20 20.30 -0.05
N VAL A 132 13.12 21.60 -0.32
CA VAL A 132 11.97 22.44 0.07
C VAL A 132 10.66 21.94 -0.54
N GLU A 133 10.72 21.34 -1.74
CA GLU A 133 9.56 20.73 -2.38
C GLU A 133 9.03 19.53 -1.60
N TRP A 134 9.90 18.73 -0.99
CA TRP A 134 9.48 17.59 -0.16
C TRP A 134 8.84 18.06 1.15
N GLN A 135 9.42 19.09 1.78
CA GLN A 135 8.83 19.73 2.96
C GLN A 135 7.43 20.28 2.66
N ARG A 136 7.22 20.91 1.50
CA ARG A 136 5.93 21.51 1.12
C ARG A 136 4.89 20.49 0.65
N THR A 137 5.30 19.52 -0.16
CA THR A 137 4.38 18.58 -0.82
C THR A 137 4.02 17.40 0.08
N TYR A 138 4.99 16.91 0.85
CA TYR A 138 4.87 15.69 1.65
C TYR A 138 5.01 15.93 3.16
N ALA A 139 5.24 17.18 3.60
CA ALA A 139 5.44 17.54 5.00
C ALA A 139 6.61 16.80 5.69
N ILE A 140 7.63 16.44 4.92
CA ILE A 140 8.80 15.69 5.39
C ILE A 140 9.88 16.63 5.93
N HIS A 141 10.36 16.37 7.15
CA HIS A 141 11.40 17.14 7.84
C HIS A 141 12.52 16.27 8.42
N SER A 142 12.46 14.95 8.22
CA SER A 142 13.45 13.97 8.67
C SER A 142 14.15 13.31 7.48
N HIS A 143 15.38 12.84 7.71
CA HIS A 143 16.09 11.95 6.80
C HIS A 143 15.55 10.53 6.82
N SER A 144 14.79 10.15 7.84
CA SER A 144 14.14 8.84 7.92
C SER A 144 12.65 9.00 7.73
N ILE A 145 12.11 8.35 6.71
CA ILE A 145 10.67 8.37 6.40
C ILE A 145 10.10 6.97 6.35
N ARG A 146 8.83 6.84 6.69
CA ARG A 146 8.02 5.66 6.36
C ARG A 146 7.17 5.95 5.13
N VAL A 147 7.19 5.04 4.18
CA VAL A 147 6.37 5.03 2.96
C VAL A 147 5.37 3.89 3.04
N THR A 148 4.13 4.21 2.71
CA THR A 148 3.00 3.28 2.58
C THR A 148 2.39 3.45 1.20
N LEU A 149 2.04 2.35 0.54
CA LEU A 149 1.41 2.37 -0.77
C LEU A 149 0.04 1.70 -0.67
N ARG A 150 -1.03 2.47 -0.52
CA ARG A 150 -2.37 1.89 -0.37
C ARG A 150 -3.32 2.47 -1.39
N ASP A 151 -4.11 1.60 -2.00
CA ASP A 151 -5.17 1.96 -2.96
C ASP A 151 -4.65 2.87 -4.09
N GLY A 152 -3.46 2.55 -4.62
CA GLY A 152 -2.85 3.31 -5.73
C GLY A 152 -2.24 4.66 -5.33
N THR A 153 -2.07 4.92 -4.03
CA THR A 153 -1.56 6.19 -3.51
C THR A 153 -0.33 5.96 -2.66
N VAL A 154 0.69 6.79 -2.86
CA VAL A 154 1.86 6.86 -1.97
C VAL A 154 1.59 7.84 -0.83
N ARG A 155 1.86 7.42 0.41
CA ARG A 155 1.89 8.29 1.57
C ARG A 155 3.22 8.14 2.27
N ALA A 156 3.84 9.27 2.59
CA ALA A 156 5.09 9.34 3.33
C ALA A 156 4.91 10.13 4.63
N GLU A 157 5.62 9.71 5.68
CA GLU A 157 5.64 10.38 6.97
C GLU A 157 7.03 10.32 7.60
N ASP A 158 7.40 11.34 8.39
CA ASP A 158 8.64 11.31 9.16
C ASP A 158 8.63 10.14 10.17
N ARG A 159 9.71 9.35 10.18
CA ARG A 159 9.98 8.38 11.24
C ARG A 159 10.64 9.13 12.40
N ARG A 160 9.98 9.16 13.56
CA ARG A 160 10.48 9.74 14.80
C ARG A 160 11.31 8.75 15.61
#